data_AF-A0A963SE11-F1
#
_entry.id   AF-A0A963SE11-F1
#
_cell.length_a   1.000
_cell.length_b   1.000
_cell.length_c   1.000
_cell.angle_alpha   90.00
_cell.angle_beta   90.00
_cell.angle_gamma   90.00
#
_symmetry.space_group_name_H-M   'P 1'
#
loop_
_entity.id
_entity.type
_entity.pdbx_description
1 polymer ?
#
loop_
_entity_poly.entity_id
_entity_poly.type
_entity_poly.pdbx_seq_one_letter_code
_entity_poly.pdbx_strand_id
1 'polypeptide(L)'
;MTSVADLTTRLQELHQLTRQTPLFNPVFQLSLDLSRQLESGELTLDEVENLVRELECHSLTSRAERLRRNIAPVDPAANDGAVAALCTTTDFAQFREQWERPSLHAVFTAHPTFLLTPDQDEAVAAAAGTGSEAMCVTGAERPAITLPHEHDHAMRAIAHAQDARDRIVATALGEAARHWPDEWTQVSPLPFRFASWVGYDMDGRTDIRWYDSIGFRLSEKVQRLARYCDQLAAIDTGHPLLAELTAARDYARDRAGDFASDLSDPAALSVAANRLTANDPRKLLSLAPYIDKLEAEAAGADTDRAIALKTLAAAMRADGLGMGWIHFRVNSSQLHNAIRRRIDPDNTLDLSSKGAVATLRELLAKVKPLRSNFAALAIESSTAIRQFLAMAQILHHIDADAPIRMLIAECEQPSTILASLYFAKLFGIEDKVDVSPLFETESALEHGGRFLDALLAEESYQDYARQRGRLCIQTGFSDAGRFVGQIPASLAIERLQGRLAQAMAKNGLTDVAALIFNTHGESMGRGAHPGGFEDRLAWPLSPWARRRFARAGIRLEPEVSFQGGDGYLHFATPELAQATLTRIACTSRHPNWRRQR
;
A
#
# COMPACT_ATOMS: atom_id res chain seq x y z
N MET A 1 27.46 29.30 -24.65
CA MET A 1 27.51 28.11 -23.76
C MET A 1 26.45 27.15 -24.29
N THR A 2 26.85 26.13 -25.05
CA THR A 2 25.90 25.35 -25.89
C THR A 2 25.84 23.87 -25.54
N SER A 3 26.64 23.40 -24.57
CA SER A 3 26.55 22.05 -24.00
C SER A 3 26.33 22.07 -22.48
N VAL A 4 25.81 20.98 -21.90
CA VAL A 4 25.67 20.85 -20.44
C VAL A 4 27.03 20.85 -19.74
N ALA A 5 28.09 20.37 -20.41
CA ALA A 5 29.46 20.44 -19.91
C ALA A 5 29.93 21.90 -19.74
N ASP A 6 29.60 22.78 -20.68
CA ASP A 6 29.91 24.22 -20.57
C ASP A 6 29.17 24.85 -19.40
N LEU A 7 27.86 24.55 -19.26
CA LEU A 7 27.04 25.05 -18.15
C LEU A 7 27.60 24.60 -16.79
N THR A 8 28.00 23.33 -16.70
CA THR A 8 28.56 22.75 -15.47
C THR A 8 29.89 23.40 -15.12
N THR A 9 30.79 23.54 -16.11
CA THR A 9 32.10 24.19 -15.92
C THR A 9 31.90 25.63 -15.46
N ARG A 10 31.02 26.39 -16.13
CA ARG A 10 30.72 27.77 -15.75
C ARG A 10 30.13 27.86 -14.35
N LEU A 11 29.19 26.98 -14.00
CA LEU A 11 28.61 26.95 -12.66
C LEU A 11 29.67 26.69 -11.58
N GLN A 12 30.62 25.78 -11.84
CA GLN A 12 31.72 25.47 -10.93
C GLN A 12 32.66 26.68 -10.72
N GLU A 13 32.99 27.41 -11.79
CA GLU A 13 33.75 28.67 -11.69
C GLU A 13 33.04 29.69 -10.81
N LEU A 14 31.74 29.91 -11.07
CA LEU A 14 30.91 30.84 -10.32
C LEU A 14 30.80 30.41 -8.84
N HIS A 15 30.75 29.11 -8.57
CA HIS A 15 30.67 28.60 -7.20
C HIS A 15 31.92 28.91 -6.35
N GLN A 16 33.09 29.08 -6.97
CA GLN A 16 34.30 29.52 -6.25
C GLN A 16 34.16 30.94 -5.68
N LEU A 17 33.36 31.80 -6.33
CA LEU A 17 33.12 33.17 -5.89
C LEU A 17 32.28 33.24 -4.62
N THR A 18 31.43 32.24 -4.36
CA THR A 18 30.64 32.12 -3.11
C THR A 18 31.54 32.06 -1.87
N ARG A 19 32.77 31.54 -2.01
CA ARG A 19 33.77 31.50 -0.92
C ARG A 19 34.27 32.88 -0.53
N GLN A 20 34.27 33.81 -1.48
CA GLN A 20 34.72 35.20 -1.27
C GLN A 20 33.54 36.12 -0.94
N THR A 21 32.35 35.83 -1.48
CA THR A 21 31.13 36.60 -1.28
C THR A 21 29.98 35.66 -0.92
N PRO A 22 29.67 35.49 0.38
CA PRO A 22 28.62 34.54 0.83
C PRO A 22 27.21 34.83 0.30
N LEU A 23 26.94 36.07 -0.13
CA LEU A 23 25.66 36.47 -0.74
C LEU A 23 25.62 36.26 -2.26
N PHE A 24 26.75 35.86 -2.88
CA PHE A 24 26.80 35.59 -4.31
C PHE A 24 26.02 34.32 -4.65
N ASN A 25 25.08 34.43 -5.58
CA ASN A 25 24.29 33.30 -6.06
C ASN A 25 24.80 32.84 -7.44
N PRO A 26 25.58 31.75 -7.52
CA PRO A 26 26.18 31.29 -8.77
C PRO A 26 25.13 30.81 -9.79
N VAL A 27 24.00 30.27 -9.33
CA VAL A 27 22.90 29.82 -10.21
C VAL A 27 22.22 31.03 -10.85
N PHE A 28 21.96 32.07 -10.06
CA PHE A 28 21.39 33.31 -10.58
C PHE A 28 22.33 33.98 -11.58
N GLN A 29 23.64 34.03 -11.28
CA GLN A 29 24.60 34.59 -12.22
C GLN A 29 24.68 33.80 -13.53
N LEU A 30 24.66 32.46 -13.48
CA LEU A 30 24.61 31.64 -14.70
C LEU A 30 23.34 31.93 -15.51
N SER A 31 22.19 32.10 -14.85
CA SER A 31 20.94 32.46 -15.55
C SER A 31 21.02 33.81 -16.27
N LEU A 32 21.72 34.79 -15.68
CA LEU A 32 21.97 36.09 -16.32
C LEU A 32 22.93 35.98 -17.49
N ASP A 33 23.99 35.16 -17.36
CA ASP A 33 24.94 34.90 -18.44
C ASP A 33 24.21 34.27 -19.66
N LEU A 34 23.29 33.33 -19.42
CA LEU A 34 22.46 32.73 -20.47
C LEU A 34 21.44 33.70 -21.07
N SER A 35 20.77 34.51 -20.24
CA SER A 35 19.82 35.54 -20.71
C SER A 35 20.50 36.53 -21.65
N ARG A 36 21.71 36.99 -21.31
CA ARG A 36 22.48 37.91 -22.14
C ARG A 36 22.89 37.28 -23.47
N GLN A 37 23.28 36.01 -23.47
CA GLN A 37 23.61 35.28 -24.72
C GLN A 37 22.38 35.12 -25.62
N LEU A 38 21.20 34.88 -25.03
CA LEU A 38 19.94 34.86 -25.79
C LEU A 38 19.60 36.24 -26.37
N GLU A 39 19.71 37.30 -25.57
CA GLU A 39 19.43 38.68 -25.99
C GLU A 39 20.39 39.17 -27.09
N SER A 40 21.67 38.77 -27.03
CA SER A 40 22.68 39.13 -28.04
C SER A 40 22.62 38.27 -29.30
N GLY A 41 21.86 37.17 -29.29
CA GLY A 41 21.81 36.19 -30.38
C GLY A 41 23.00 35.23 -30.45
N GLU A 42 23.87 35.23 -29.43
CA GLU A 42 24.97 34.26 -29.27
C GLU A 42 24.48 32.86 -28.87
N LEU A 43 23.29 32.77 -28.30
CA LEU A 43 22.59 31.53 -27.98
C LEU A 43 21.19 31.57 -28.60
N THR A 44 20.80 30.52 -29.29
CA THR A 44 19.49 30.37 -29.92
C THR A 44 18.53 29.54 -29.05
N LEU A 45 17.23 29.66 -29.31
CA LEU A 45 16.23 28.82 -28.62
C LEU A 45 16.40 27.33 -28.94
N ASP A 46 16.83 26.99 -30.15
CA ASP A 46 17.11 25.60 -30.54
C ASP A 46 18.29 25.01 -29.75
N GLU A 47 19.32 25.82 -29.48
CA GLU A 47 20.43 25.41 -28.61
C GLU A 47 19.99 25.26 -27.15
N VAL A 48 19.10 26.13 -26.65
CA VAL A 48 18.47 25.94 -25.33
C VAL A 48 17.64 24.67 -25.28
N GLU A 49 16.88 24.37 -26.32
CA GLU A 49 16.10 23.13 -26.41
C GLU A 49 17.02 21.90 -26.39
N ASN A 50 18.13 21.94 -27.13
CA ASN A 50 19.13 20.86 -27.12
C ASN A 50 19.78 20.67 -25.75
N LEU A 51 20.09 21.76 -25.03
CA LEU A 51 20.57 21.71 -23.65
C LEU A 51 19.55 21.03 -22.72
N VAL A 52 18.26 21.35 -22.86
CA VAL A 52 17.18 20.73 -22.09
C VAL A 52 17.07 19.23 -22.41
N ARG A 53 17.15 18.84 -23.69
CA ARG A 53 17.15 17.42 -24.11
C ARG A 53 18.35 16.66 -23.54
N GLU A 54 19.54 17.26 -23.55
CA GLU A 54 20.74 16.66 -22.95
C GLU A 54 20.57 16.45 -21.43
N LEU A 55 20.07 17.46 -20.71
CA LEU A 55 19.76 17.36 -19.27
C LEU A 55 18.69 16.30 -18.97
N GLU A 56 17.67 16.20 -19.81
CA GLU A 56 16.61 15.19 -19.69
C GLU A 56 17.20 13.78 -19.80
N CYS A 57 18.02 13.51 -20.81
CA CYS A 57 18.63 12.20 -21.01
C CYS A 57 19.63 11.83 -19.90
N HIS A 58 20.47 12.76 -19.47
CA HIS A 58 21.34 12.54 -18.30
C HIS A 58 20.53 12.27 -17.03
N SER A 59 19.38 12.91 -16.87
CA SER A 59 18.50 12.70 -15.71
C SER A 59 17.88 11.31 -15.69
N LEU A 60 17.52 10.73 -16.85
CA LEU A 60 17.01 9.36 -16.93
C LEU A 60 18.08 8.34 -16.49
N THR A 61 19.30 8.45 -17.01
CA THR A 61 20.41 7.58 -16.60
C THR A 61 20.72 7.73 -15.11
N SER A 62 20.81 8.96 -14.61
CA SER A 62 21.04 9.21 -13.17
C SER A 62 19.95 8.62 -12.28
N ARG A 63 18.69 8.64 -12.73
CA ARG A 63 17.56 8.00 -12.03
C ARG A 63 17.70 6.47 -12.01
N ALA A 64 18.04 5.86 -13.15
CA ALA A 64 18.24 4.43 -13.28
C ALA A 64 19.38 3.93 -12.38
N GLU A 65 20.52 4.64 -12.38
CA GLU A 65 21.66 4.34 -11.52
C GLU A 65 21.30 4.43 -10.04
N ARG A 66 20.58 5.49 -9.65
CA ARG A 66 20.14 5.66 -8.25
C ARG A 66 19.18 4.55 -7.83
N LEU A 67 18.20 4.21 -8.67
CA LEU A 67 17.27 3.12 -8.41
C LEU A 67 18.02 1.80 -8.24
N ARG A 68 18.90 1.46 -9.20
CA ARG A 68 19.72 0.24 -9.14
C ARG A 68 20.57 0.19 -7.88
N ARG A 69 21.28 1.27 -7.56
CA ARG A 69 22.12 1.35 -6.35
C ARG A 69 21.32 1.14 -5.07
N ASN A 70 20.09 1.64 -5.00
CA ASN A 70 19.24 1.50 -3.83
C ASN A 70 18.84 0.04 -3.55
N ILE A 71 18.61 -0.75 -4.59
CA ILE A 71 18.10 -2.13 -4.44
C ILE A 71 19.11 -3.21 -4.85
N ALA A 72 20.34 -2.83 -5.18
CA ALA A 72 21.39 -3.75 -5.59
C ALA A 72 21.65 -4.84 -4.51
N PRO A 73 22.02 -6.07 -4.93
CA PRO A 73 22.10 -6.55 -6.31
C PRO A 73 20.71 -6.73 -6.95
N VAL A 74 20.61 -6.50 -8.27
CA VAL A 74 19.36 -6.72 -9.04
C VAL A 74 19.30 -8.10 -9.68
N ASP A 75 20.44 -8.78 -9.80
CA ASP A 75 20.52 -10.12 -10.37
C ASP A 75 19.60 -11.12 -9.61
N PRO A 76 18.74 -11.87 -10.32
CA PRO A 76 17.80 -12.79 -9.68
C PRO A 76 18.47 -13.90 -8.85
N ALA A 77 19.58 -14.48 -9.31
CA ALA A 77 20.27 -15.56 -8.60
C ALA A 77 20.95 -15.06 -7.32
N ALA A 78 21.53 -13.85 -7.36
CA ALA A 78 22.06 -13.19 -6.17
C ALA A 78 20.96 -12.92 -5.12
N ASN A 79 19.77 -12.53 -5.57
CA ASN A 79 18.62 -12.34 -4.67
C ASN A 79 18.10 -13.66 -4.10
N ASP A 80 18.00 -14.73 -4.88
CA ASP A 80 17.67 -16.07 -4.37
C ASP A 80 18.67 -16.52 -3.30
N GLY A 81 19.97 -16.32 -3.54
CA GLY A 81 21.02 -16.61 -2.57
C GLY A 81 20.88 -15.78 -1.29
N ALA A 82 20.52 -14.51 -1.41
CA ALA A 82 20.26 -13.66 -0.24
C ALA A 82 19.03 -14.11 0.55
N VAL A 83 17.97 -14.59 -0.11
CA VAL A 83 16.80 -15.19 0.55
C VAL A 83 17.19 -16.47 1.28
N ALA A 84 17.94 -17.38 0.64
CA ALA A 84 18.41 -18.62 1.25
C ALA A 84 19.27 -18.35 2.49
N ALA A 85 20.12 -17.32 2.46
CA ALA A 85 20.92 -16.91 3.62
C ALA A 85 20.07 -16.44 4.82
N LEU A 86 18.82 -16.00 4.61
CA LEU A 86 17.89 -15.69 5.70
C LEU A 86 17.27 -16.94 6.33
N CYS A 87 17.41 -18.12 5.73
CA CYS A 87 16.81 -19.38 6.18
C CYS A 87 17.78 -20.24 7.02
N THR A 88 18.82 -19.65 7.60
CA THR A 88 19.92 -20.36 8.28
C THR A 88 19.68 -20.69 9.76
N THR A 89 18.51 -20.35 10.31
CA THR A 89 18.13 -20.74 11.68
C THR A 89 18.07 -22.26 11.81
N THR A 90 18.55 -22.81 12.94
CA THR A 90 18.41 -24.25 13.24
C THR A 90 17.10 -24.60 13.94
N ASP A 91 16.35 -23.57 14.39
CA ASP A 91 15.07 -23.71 15.09
C ASP A 91 13.89 -23.49 14.14
N PHE A 92 13.07 -24.53 13.95
CA PHE A 92 11.89 -24.51 13.09
C PHE A 92 10.83 -23.52 13.58
N ALA A 93 10.66 -23.34 14.89
CA ALA A 93 9.70 -22.39 15.43
C ALA A 93 10.09 -20.94 15.09
N GLN A 94 11.39 -20.63 15.14
CA GLN A 94 11.92 -19.34 14.70
C GLN A 94 11.75 -19.14 13.19
N PHE A 95 11.97 -20.20 12.40
CA PHE A 95 11.72 -20.16 10.96
C PHE A 95 10.25 -19.82 10.65
N ARG A 96 9.31 -20.49 11.33
CA ARG A 96 7.87 -20.20 11.20
C ARG A 96 7.54 -18.77 11.59
N GLU A 97 8.02 -18.29 12.74
CA GLU A 97 7.81 -16.90 13.16
C GLU A 97 8.31 -15.89 12.12
N GLN A 98 9.41 -16.20 11.45
CA GLN A 98 10.03 -15.34 10.44
C GLN A 98 9.27 -15.29 9.11
N TRP A 99 8.66 -16.40 8.70
CA TRP A 99 8.11 -16.57 7.35
C TRP A 99 6.59 -16.63 7.29
N GLU A 100 5.90 -16.98 8.38
CA GLU A 100 4.42 -16.98 8.47
C GLU A 100 3.83 -15.61 8.78
N ARG A 101 4.68 -14.59 8.91
CA ARG A 101 4.29 -13.23 9.27
C ARG A 101 4.84 -12.23 8.25
N PRO A 102 4.03 -11.23 7.85
CA PRO A 102 4.51 -10.21 6.94
C PRO A 102 5.67 -9.43 7.54
N SER A 103 6.77 -9.38 6.81
CA SER A 103 7.93 -8.53 7.13
C SER A 103 7.59 -7.06 6.93
N LEU A 104 6.74 -6.77 5.93
CA LEU A 104 6.17 -5.48 5.62
C LEU A 104 4.99 -5.63 4.65
N HIS A 105 4.01 -4.75 4.77
CA HIS A 105 2.94 -4.56 3.79
C HIS A 105 3.29 -3.40 2.85
N ALA A 106 3.24 -3.63 1.55
CA ALA A 106 3.45 -2.58 0.55
C ALA A 106 2.10 -2.10 -0.01
N VAL A 107 1.85 -0.80 0.08
CA VAL A 107 0.59 -0.18 -0.37
C VAL A 107 0.85 0.65 -1.61
N PHE A 108 0.23 0.30 -2.72
CA PHE A 108 0.33 1.02 -3.99
C PHE A 108 -0.70 2.15 -4.00
N THR A 109 -0.21 3.36 -4.19
CA THR A 109 -0.98 4.58 -3.97
C THR A 109 -0.97 5.47 -5.19
N ALA A 110 -2.11 6.11 -5.51
CA ALA A 110 -2.21 7.10 -6.59
C ALA A 110 -1.25 8.29 -6.38
N HIS A 111 -0.91 8.99 -7.47
CA HIS A 111 -0.19 10.27 -7.42
C HIS A 111 -0.86 11.24 -8.39
N PRO A 112 -1.14 12.50 -8.01
CA PRO A 112 -1.77 13.49 -8.90
C PRO A 112 -0.91 13.86 -10.12
N THR A 113 0.35 13.39 -10.18
CA THR A 113 1.31 13.68 -11.25
C THR A 113 2.25 12.51 -11.45
N PHE A 114 2.42 12.08 -12.69
CA PHE A 114 3.44 11.12 -13.11
C PHE A 114 4.57 11.92 -13.74
N LEU A 115 5.74 11.89 -13.11
CA LEU A 115 6.85 12.75 -13.51
C LEU A 115 7.44 12.31 -14.84
N LEU A 116 7.56 11.00 -15.05
CA LEU A 116 8.04 10.38 -16.28
C LEU A 116 6.86 10.05 -17.20
N THR A 117 7.07 10.16 -18.51
CA THR A 117 6.16 9.53 -19.49
C THR A 117 6.30 8.01 -19.43
N PRO A 118 5.35 7.23 -19.99
CA PRO A 118 5.48 5.77 -20.03
C PRO A 118 6.81 5.28 -20.64
N ASP A 119 7.23 5.87 -21.75
CA ASP A 119 8.48 5.52 -22.43
C ASP A 119 9.72 5.85 -21.58
N GLN A 120 9.68 6.95 -20.83
CA GLN A 120 10.74 7.33 -19.90
C GLN A 120 10.80 6.42 -18.68
N ASP A 121 9.64 6.02 -18.15
CA ASP A 121 9.52 5.06 -17.04
C ASP A 121 10.12 3.71 -17.44
N GLU A 122 9.78 3.23 -18.65
CA GLU A 122 10.33 2.00 -19.22
C GLU A 122 11.85 2.10 -19.44
N ALA A 123 12.34 3.21 -20.01
CA ALA A 123 13.77 3.43 -20.22
C ALA A 123 14.56 3.41 -18.89
N VAL A 124 14.02 4.05 -17.84
CA VAL A 124 14.63 4.04 -16.50
C VAL A 124 14.62 2.65 -15.88
N ALA A 125 13.48 1.94 -15.96
CA ALA A 125 13.33 0.61 -15.39
C ALA A 125 14.26 -0.41 -16.07
N ALA A 126 14.31 -0.41 -17.41
CA ALA A 126 15.17 -1.28 -18.19
C ALA A 126 16.65 -1.07 -17.83
N ALA A 127 17.11 0.19 -17.83
CA ALA A 127 18.48 0.54 -17.47
C ALA A 127 18.83 0.18 -16.01
N ALA A 128 17.90 0.37 -15.08
CA ALA A 128 18.12 -0.04 -13.69
C ALA A 128 18.25 -1.57 -13.55
N GLY A 129 17.48 -2.32 -14.34
CA GLY A 129 17.51 -3.78 -14.41
C GLY A 129 18.84 -4.33 -14.94
N THR A 130 19.28 -3.83 -16.10
CA THR A 130 20.48 -4.32 -16.80
C THR A 130 21.78 -3.70 -16.29
N GLY A 131 21.71 -2.50 -15.71
CA GLY A 131 22.89 -1.69 -15.40
C GLY A 131 23.48 -0.95 -16.61
N SER A 132 22.73 -0.81 -17.70
CA SER A 132 23.10 0.01 -18.86
C SER A 132 22.74 1.48 -18.65
N GLU A 133 23.16 2.35 -19.57
CA GLU A 133 22.62 3.70 -19.69
C GLU A 133 21.14 3.65 -20.07
N ALA A 134 20.37 4.65 -19.62
CA ALA A 134 18.97 4.79 -20.00
C ALA A 134 18.87 5.30 -21.44
N MET A 135 17.91 4.75 -22.19
CA MET A 135 17.63 5.24 -23.53
C MET A 135 17.15 6.70 -23.46
N CYS A 136 17.75 7.55 -24.28
CA CYS A 136 17.42 8.96 -24.35
C CYS A 136 16.05 9.15 -25.02
N VAL A 137 15.01 9.34 -24.20
CA VAL A 137 13.63 9.60 -24.64
C VAL A 137 13.28 11.05 -24.33
N THR A 138 13.21 11.88 -25.36
CA THR A 138 12.89 13.31 -25.27
C THR A 138 11.66 13.66 -26.10
N GLY A 139 10.93 14.69 -25.68
CA GLY A 139 9.77 15.19 -26.44
C GLY A 139 8.54 14.28 -26.47
N ALA A 140 8.49 13.26 -25.60
CA ALA A 140 7.34 12.37 -25.49
C ALA A 140 6.10 13.13 -24.96
N GLU A 141 4.94 12.91 -25.58
CA GLU A 141 3.68 13.50 -25.14
C GLU A 141 3.24 12.88 -23.81
N ARG A 142 2.87 13.72 -22.84
CA ARG A 142 2.41 13.25 -21.53
C ARG A 142 0.95 12.79 -21.63
N PRO A 143 0.63 11.51 -21.36
CA PRO A 143 -0.74 11.06 -21.37
C PRO A 143 -1.54 11.72 -20.23
N ALA A 144 -2.85 11.82 -20.41
CA ALA A 144 -3.75 12.21 -19.33
C ALA A 144 -3.73 11.12 -18.24
N ILE A 145 -3.49 11.53 -16.99
CA ILE A 145 -3.52 10.63 -15.84
C ILE A 145 -4.99 10.42 -15.46
N THR A 146 -5.61 9.43 -16.09
CA THR A 146 -6.99 9.01 -15.80
C THR A 146 -7.00 7.97 -14.69
N LEU A 147 -8.15 7.81 -14.02
CA LEU A 147 -8.30 6.78 -12.98
C LEU A 147 -8.00 5.35 -13.51
N PRO A 148 -8.45 4.92 -14.70
CA PRO A 148 -8.01 3.65 -15.29
C PRO A 148 -6.50 3.56 -15.50
N HIS A 149 -5.87 4.64 -15.97
CA HIS A 149 -4.41 4.67 -16.14
C HIS A 149 -3.67 4.47 -14.82
N GLU A 150 -4.10 5.14 -13.73
CA GLU A 150 -3.51 4.92 -12.40
C GLU A 150 -3.72 3.48 -11.90
N HIS A 151 -4.91 2.92 -12.13
CA HIS A 151 -5.25 1.55 -11.72
C HIS A 151 -4.40 0.52 -12.46
N ASP A 152 -4.30 0.62 -13.79
CA ASP A 152 -3.50 -0.29 -14.62
C ASP A 152 -2.02 -0.30 -14.21
N HIS A 153 -1.44 0.87 -13.94
CA HIS A 153 -0.06 0.98 -13.46
C HIS A 153 0.11 0.33 -12.07
N ALA A 154 -0.86 0.51 -11.16
CA ALA A 154 -0.83 -0.14 -9.85
C ALA A 154 -0.94 -1.67 -10.00
N MET A 155 -1.82 -2.17 -10.88
CA MET A 155 -2.00 -3.60 -11.11
C MET A 155 -0.74 -4.25 -11.70
N ARG A 156 -0.06 -3.57 -12.63
CA ARG A 156 1.22 -4.05 -13.18
C ARG A 156 2.29 -4.17 -12.09
N ALA A 157 2.45 -3.12 -11.27
CA ALA A 157 3.43 -3.10 -10.19
C ALA A 157 3.13 -4.18 -9.13
N ILE A 158 1.86 -4.36 -8.77
CA ILE A 158 1.43 -5.43 -7.85
C ILE A 158 1.68 -6.81 -8.44
N ALA A 159 1.42 -7.03 -9.74
CA ALA A 159 1.67 -8.32 -10.39
C ALA A 159 3.14 -8.73 -10.28
N HIS A 160 4.08 -7.82 -10.58
CA HIS A 160 5.52 -8.09 -10.40
C HIS A 160 5.88 -8.33 -8.93
N ALA A 161 5.28 -7.60 -7.99
CA ALA A 161 5.51 -7.81 -6.56
C ALA A 161 5.00 -9.19 -6.10
N GLN A 162 3.87 -9.65 -6.62
CA GLN A 162 3.34 -11.00 -6.37
C GLN A 162 4.28 -12.08 -6.89
N ASP A 163 4.77 -11.95 -8.14
CA ASP A 163 5.71 -12.92 -8.72
C ASP A 163 7.01 -13.00 -7.91
N ALA A 164 7.52 -11.83 -7.48
CA ALA A 164 8.67 -11.74 -6.59
C ALA A 164 8.42 -12.41 -5.22
N ARG A 165 7.25 -12.18 -4.60
CA ARG A 165 6.88 -12.87 -3.34
C ARG A 165 6.83 -14.38 -3.55
N ASP A 166 6.19 -14.84 -4.61
CA ASP A 166 5.99 -16.27 -4.87
C ASP A 166 7.34 -16.97 -5.07
N ARG A 167 8.29 -16.33 -5.76
CA ARG A 167 9.69 -16.81 -5.84
C ARG A 167 10.38 -16.87 -4.48
N ILE A 168 10.27 -15.82 -3.67
CA ILE A 168 10.83 -15.78 -2.30
C ILE A 168 10.24 -16.90 -1.43
N VAL A 169 8.93 -17.14 -1.52
CA VAL A 169 8.24 -18.20 -0.78
C VAL A 169 8.73 -19.57 -1.23
N ALA A 170 8.84 -19.82 -2.54
CA ALA A 170 9.34 -21.08 -3.07
C ALA A 170 10.78 -21.35 -2.61
N THR A 171 11.67 -20.35 -2.64
CA THR A 171 13.03 -20.46 -2.11
C THR A 171 13.03 -20.77 -0.61
N ALA A 172 12.23 -20.06 0.18
CA ALA A 172 12.16 -20.29 1.62
C ALA A 172 11.63 -21.70 1.96
N LEU A 173 10.62 -22.18 1.24
CA LEU A 173 10.09 -23.54 1.38
C LEU A 173 11.11 -24.61 0.96
N GLY A 174 11.87 -24.36 -0.11
CA GLY A 174 12.96 -25.25 -0.54
C GLY A 174 14.06 -25.37 0.52
N GLU A 175 14.43 -24.27 1.17
CA GLU A 175 15.34 -24.32 2.32
C GLU A 175 14.71 -25.02 3.52
N ALA A 176 13.43 -24.78 3.81
CA ALA A 176 12.73 -25.47 4.90
C ALA A 176 12.69 -26.99 4.69
N ALA A 177 12.40 -27.46 3.47
CA ALA A 177 12.37 -28.87 3.13
C ALA A 177 13.73 -29.57 3.29
N ARG A 178 14.83 -28.84 3.06
CA ARG A 178 16.20 -29.35 3.27
C ARG A 178 16.58 -29.46 4.75
N HIS A 179 16.17 -28.49 5.57
CA HIS A 179 16.57 -28.41 6.98
C HIS A 179 15.63 -29.19 7.91
N TRP A 180 14.35 -29.27 7.59
CA TRP A 180 13.30 -29.93 8.40
C TRP A 180 12.38 -30.81 7.52
N PRO A 181 12.90 -31.90 6.92
CA PRO A 181 12.16 -32.72 5.96
C PRO A 181 10.85 -33.30 6.51
N ASP A 182 10.75 -33.52 7.82
CA ASP A 182 9.56 -34.10 8.46
C ASP A 182 8.52 -33.05 8.90
N GLU A 183 8.88 -31.75 8.92
CA GLU A 183 8.04 -30.70 9.52
C GLU A 183 7.71 -29.54 8.57
N TRP A 184 8.49 -29.32 7.51
CA TRP A 184 8.42 -28.12 6.66
C TRP A 184 7.04 -27.88 6.01
N THR A 185 6.27 -28.95 5.78
CA THR A 185 4.90 -28.85 5.23
C THR A 185 3.92 -28.17 6.19
N GLN A 186 4.26 -28.03 7.48
CA GLN A 186 3.46 -27.32 8.47
C GLN A 186 3.58 -25.79 8.35
N VAL A 187 4.59 -25.29 7.63
CA VAL A 187 4.78 -23.84 7.45
C VAL A 187 3.68 -23.26 6.56
N SER A 188 3.12 -22.12 6.95
CA SER A 188 2.17 -21.34 6.13
C SER A 188 2.76 -19.97 5.75
N PRO A 189 3.63 -19.89 4.72
CA PRO A 189 4.36 -18.65 4.42
C PRO A 189 3.42 -17.47 4.10
N LEU A 190 3.80 -16.30 4.60
CA LEU A 190 3.14 -15.02 4.38
C LEU A 190 4.15 -13.85 4.57
N PRO A 191 5.27 -13.81 3.84
CA PRO A 191 6.33 -12.81 4.08
C PRO A 191 5.93 -11.38 3.69
N PHE A 192 4.96 -11.22 2.79
CA PHE A 192 4.52 -9.93 2.27
C PHE A 192 3.01 -9.90 2.05
N ARG A 193 2.43 -8.70 2.17
CA ARG A 193 1.09 -8.39 1.67
C ARG A 193 1.13 -7.14 0.82
N PHE A 194 0.23 -7.09 -0.15
CA PHE A 194 0.05 -5.95 -1.05
C PHE A 194 -1.33 -5.37 -0.87
N ALA A 195 -1.43 -4.04 -0.95
CA ALA A 195 -2.70 -3.35 -0.95
C ALA A 195 -2.69 -2.20 -1.96
N SER A 196 -3.87 -1.72 -2.35
CA SER A 196 -4.03 -0.51 -3.16
C SER A 196 -5.14 0.37 -2.61
N TRP A 197 -4.99 1.68 -2.77
CA TRP A 197 -6.11 2.62 -2.59
C TRP A 197 -6.60 3.23 -3.92
N VAL A 198 -5.96 2.86 -5.04
CA VAL A 198 -6.28 3.43 -6.37
C VAL A 198 -7.67 2.95 -6.78
N GLY A 199 -8.60 3.89 -6.96
CA GLY A 199 -10.02 3.59 -7.23
C GLY A 199 -10.90 3.45 -5.99
N TYR A 200 -10.33 3.60 -4.78
CA TYR A 200 -11.03 3.46 -3.49
C TYR A 200 -10.87 4.69 -2.58
N ASP A 201 -9.86 5.50 -2.83
CA ASP A 201 -9.59 6.76 -2.13
C ASP A 201 -10.39 7.94 -2.71
N MET A 202 -11.49 8.30 -2.05
CA MET A 202 -12.35 9.43 -2.47
C MET A 202 -12.03 10.73 -1.76
N ASP A 203 -10.99 10.77 -0.92
CA ASP A 203 -10.63 11.99 -0.21
C ASP A 203 -10.06 13.02 -1.18
N GLY A 204 -10.71 14.18 -1.27
CA GLY A 204 -10.37 15.23 -2.25
C GLY A 204 -10.64 14.89 -3.72
N ARG A 205 -11.27 13.74 -4.03
CA ARG A 205 -11.53 13.29 -5.41
C ARG A 205 -13.01 13.16 -5.74
N THR A 206 -13.42 13.77 -6.85
CA THR A 206 -14.80 13.75 -7.34
C THR A 206 -14.98 12.90 -8.60
N ASP A 207 -13.88 12.45 -9.19
CA ASP A 207 -13.88 11.68 -10.44
C ASP A 207 -14.05 10.17 -10.20
N ILE A 208 -13.93 9.70 -8.95
CA ILE A 208 -14.18 8.31 -8.55
C ILE A 208 -15.64 8.13 -8.15
N ARG A 209 -16.39 7.35 -8.92
CA ARG A 209 -17.77 6.99 -8.60
C ARG A 209 -17.79 5.66 -7.86
N TRP A 210 -18.84 5.43 -7.07
CA TRP A 210 -18.92 4.23 -6.23
C TRP A 210 -18.90 2.93 -7.05
N TYR A 211 -19.44 2.94 -8.27
CA TYR A 211 -19.46 1.76 -9.13
C TYR A 211 -18.10 1.53 -9.80
N ASP A 212 -17.24 2.53 -9.92
CA ASP A 212 -15.86 2.36 -10.39
C ASP A 212 -15.09 1.48 -9.41
N SER A 213 -15.24 1.71 -8.09
CA SER A 213 -14.64 0.86 -7.05
C SER A 213 -15.13 -0.59 -7.13
N ILE A 214 -16.41 -0.82 -7.44
CA ILE A 214 -16.97 -2.17 -7.61
C ILE A 214 -16.44 -2.82 -8.88
N GLY A 215 -16.41 -2.08 -9.99
CA GLY A 215 -15.88 -2.53 -11.28
C GLY A 215 -14.40 -2.90 -11.19
N PHE A 216 -13.58 -2.06 -10.54
CA PHE A 216 -12.18 -2.37 -10.28
C PHE A 216 -11.99 -3.60 -9.41
N ARG A 217 -12.78 -3.76 -8.33
CA ARG A 217 -12.64 -4.96 -7.50
C ARG A 217 -12.99 -6.23 -8.27
N LEU A 218 -13.95 -6.17 -9.19
CA LEU A 218 -14.28 -7.28 -10.08
C LEU A 218 -13.19 -7.54 -11.13
N SER A 219 -12.62 -6.51 -11.75
CA SER A 219 -11.54 -6.69 -12.73
C SER A 219 -10.25 -7.23 -12.08
N GLU A 220 -9.90 -6.75 -10.89
CA GLU A 220 -8.83 -7.29 -10.04
C GLU A 220 -9.04 -8.79 -9.77
N LYS A 221 -10.28 -9.19 -9.48
CA LYS A 221 -10.64 -10.59 -9.26
C LYS A 221 -10.48 -11.45 -10.50
N VAL A 222 -10.84 -10.93 -11.67
CA VAL A 222 -10.60 -11.61 -12.95
C VAL A 222 -9.12 -11.85 -13.14
N GLN A 223 -8.30 -10.82 -12.94
CA GLN A 223 -6.86 -10.90 -13.11
C GLN A 223 -6.22 -11.90 -12.13
N ARG A 224 -6.60 -11.86 -10.86
CA ARG A 224 -6.04 -12.76 -9.85
C ARG A 224 -6.47 -14.21 -10.04
N LEU A 225 -7.74 -14.47 -10.35
CA LEU A 225 -8.20 -15.83 -10.65
C LEU A 225 -7.53 -16.41 -11.90
N ALA A 226 -7.31 -15.60 -12.95
CA ALA A 226 -6.53 -16.03 -14.11
C ALA A 226 -5.12 -16.48 -13.70
N ARG A 227 -4.44 -15.69 -12.87
CA ARG A 227 -3.09 -16.02 -12.37
C ARG A 227 -3.09 -17.29 -11.51
N TYR A 228 -4.10 -17.51 -10.66
CA TYR A 228 -4.22 -18.78 -9.93
C TYR A 228 -4.45 -19.98 -10.85
N CYS A 229 -5.25 -19.83 -11.91
CA CYS A 229 -5.41 -20.88 -12.92
C CYS A 229 -4.09 -21.19 -13.62
N ASP A 230 -3.34 -20.16 -14.04
CA ASP A 230 -2.06 -20.34 -14.74
C ASP A 230 -1.03 -21.02 -13.83
N GLN A 231 -0.94 -20.59 -12.56
CA GLN A 231 -0.07 -21.19 -11.55
C GLN A 231 -0.45 -22.66 -11.28
N LEU A 232 -1.74 -22.97 -11.15
CA LEU A 232 -2.18 -24.35 -10.92
C LEU A 232 -1.97 -25.25 -12.14
N ALA A 233 -2.24 -24.74 -13.35
CA ALA A 233 -2.03 -25.47 -14.59
C ALA A 233 -0.55 -25.78 -14.86
N ALA A 234 0.35 -24.90 -14.41
CA ALA A 234 1.80 -25.16 -14.44
C ALA A 234 2.23 -26.30 -13.51
N ILE A 235 1.47 -26.57 -12.43
CA ILE A 235 1.68 -27.71 -11.53
C ILE A 235 1.06 -28.98 -12.11
N ASP A 236 -0.19 -28.88 -12.56
CA ASP A 236 -0.98 -29.99 -13.07
C ASP A 236 -2.12 -29.49 -13.97
N THR A 237 -2.00 -29.72 -15.28
CA THR A 237 -2.99 -29.31 -16.27
C THR A 237 -4.34 -30.03 -16.13
N GLY A 238 -4.38 -31.16 -15.42
CA GLY A 238 -5.57 -31.94 -15.13
C GLY A 238 -6.14 -31.72 -13.72
N HIS A 239 -5.63 -30.75 -12.96
CA HIS A 239 -6.02 -30.56 -11.56
C HIS A 239 -7.52 -30.27 -11.43
N PRO A 240 -8.28 -30.97 -10.57
CA PRO A 240 -9.74 -30.82 -10.45
C PRO A 240 -10.22 -29.38 -10.16
N LEU A 241 -9.49 -28.65 -9.30
CA LEU A 241 -9.78 -27.25 -8.97
C LEU A 241 -9.66 -26.27 -10.14
N LEU A 242 -8.96 -26.63 -11.23
CA LEU A 242 -8.78 -25.75 -12.37
C LEU A 242 -10.11 -25.42 -13.05
N ALA A 243 -11.02 -26.39 -13.15
CA ALA A 243 -12.34 -26.18 -13.71
C ALA A 243 -13.19 -25.23 -12.84
N GLU A 244 -13.13 -25.38 -11.51
CA GLU A 244 -13.84 -24.52 -10.56
C GLU A 244 -13.33 -23.07 -10.62
N LEU A 245 -12.00 -22.88 -10.55
CA LEU A 245 -11.37 -21.55 -10.60
C LEU A 245 -11.60 -20.86 -11.96
N THR A 246 -11.57 -21.62 -13.05
CA THR A 246 -11.85 -21.11 -14.40
C THR A 246 -13.29 -20.63 -14.51
N ALA A 247 -14.26 -21.41 -14.02
CA ALA A 247 -15.66 -21.01 -14.01
C ALA A 247 -15.89 -19.76 -13.14
N ALA A 248 -15.21 -19.66 -12.00
CA ALA A 248 -15.25 -18.48 -11.13
C ALA A 248 -14.64 -17.24 -11.79
N ARG A 249 -13.53 -17.38 -12.51
CA ARG A 249 -12.90 -16.31 -13.29
C ARG A 249 -13.84 -15.80 -14.38
N ASP A 250 -14.48 -16.71 -15.11
CA ASP A 250 -15.38 -16.35 -16.19
C ASP A 250 -16.66 -15.67 -15.65
N TYR A 251 -17.20 -16.13 -14.53
CA TYR A 251 -18.28 -15.42 -13.83
C TYR A 251 -17.84 -14.01 -13.41
N ALA A 252 -16.65 -13.87 -12.80
CA ALA A 252 -16.12 -12.56 -12.43
C ALA A 252 -15.93 -11.64 -13.64
N ARG A 253 -15.55 -12.19 -14.80
CA ARG A 253 -15.40 -11.44 -16.06
C ARG A 253 -16.73 -10.92 -16.57
N ASP A 254 -17.76 -11.76 -16.56
CA ASP A 254 -19.12 -11.33 -16.93
C ASP A 254 -19.61 -10.20 -16.03
N ARG A 255 -19.38 -10.33 -14.71
CA ARG A 255 -19.77 -9.29 -13.73
C ARG A 255 -18.93 -8.02 -13.86
N ALA A 256 -17.64 -8.12 -14.13
CA ALA A 256 -16.78 -6.96 -14.40
C ALA A 256 -17.30 -6.20 -15.63
N GLY A 257 -17.75 -6.91 -16.67
CA GLY A 257 -18.41 -6.31 -17.84
C GLY A 257 -19.71 -5.58 -17.50
N ASP A 258 -20.53 -6.14 -16.59
CA ASP A 258 -21.76 -5.49 -16.11
C ASP A 258 -21.46 -4.15 -15.37
N PHE A 259 -20.28 -4.00 -14.77
CA PHE A 259 -19.85 -2.80 -14.01
C PHE A 259 -18.83 -1.91 -14.75
N ALA A 260 -18.55 -2.18 -16.04
CA ALA A 260 -17.55 -1.44 -16.82
C ALA A 260 -18.08 -0.10 -17.40
N SER A 261 -19.38 0.16 -17.30
CA SER A 261 -20.04 1.34 -17.88
C SER A 261 -20.69 2.22 -16.82
N ASP A 262 -21.17 3.40 -17.20
CA ASP A 262 -21.86 4.32 -16.30
C ASP A 262 -23.16 3.69 -15.76
N LEU A 263 -23.21 3.47 -14.45
CA LEU A 263 -24.38 2.92 -13.74
C LEU A 263 -25.23 3.99 -13.03
N SER A 264 -25.19 5.23 -13.52
CA SER A 264 -26.07 6.30 -13.02
C SER A 264 -27.53 6.10 -13.41
N ASP A 265 -27.82 5.35 -14.48
CA ASP A 265 -29.17 4.94 -14.84
C ASP A 265 -29.67 3.81 -13.93
N PRO A 266 -30.79 3.99 -13.18
CA PRO A 266 -31.33 2.97 -12.30
C PRO A 266 -31.67 1.64 -12.99
N ALA A 267 -32.09 1.65 -14.27
CA ALA A 267 -32.42 0.43 -14.99
C ALA A 267 -31.17 -0.40 -15.29
N ALA A 268 -30.12 0.25 -15.82
CA ALA A 268 -28.81 -0.39 -16.01
C ALA A 268 -28.23 -0.94 -14.70
N LEU A 269 -28.27 -0.14 -13.63
CA LEU A 269 -27.84 -0.56 -12.29
C LEU A 269 -28.60 -1.79 -11.81
N SER A 270 -29.93 -1.80 -11.93
CA SER A 270 -30.73 -2.92 -11.45
C SER A 270 -30.34 -4.22 -12.14
N VAL A 271 -30.03 -4.19 -13.44
CA VAL A 271 -29.59 -5.38 -14.17
C VAL A 271 -28.23 -5.87 -13.65
N ALA A 272 -27.24 -4.98 -13.55
CA ALA A 272 -25.90 -5.33 -13.06
C ALA A 272 -25.92 -5.86 -11.62
N ALA A 273 -26.64 -5.17 -10.72
CA ALA A 273 -26.76 -5.55 -9.32
C ALA A 273 -27.49 -6.89 -9.15
N ASN A 274 -28.58 -7.14 -9.88
CA ASN A 274 -29.31 -8.41 -9.78
C ASN A 274 -28.46 -9.59 -10.27
N ARG A 275 -27.67 -9.42 -11.34
CA ARG A 275 -26.75 -10.46 -11.83
C ARG A 275 -25.63 -10.76 -10.84
N LEU A 276 -25.06 -9.74 -10.20
CA LEU A 276 -24.01 -9.90 -9.20
C LEU A 276 -24.54 -10.52 -7.89
N THR A 277 -25.75 -10.15 -7.47
CA THR A 277 -26.33 -10.61 -6.19
C THR A 277 -27.01 -11.96 -6.29
N ALA A 278 -27.35 -12.43 -7.49
CA ALA A 278 -27.93 -13.75 -7.71
C ALA A 278 -27.06 -14.89 -7.18
N ASN A 279 -27.73 -15.99 -6.79
CA ASN A 279 -27.06 -17.25 -6.48
C ASN A 279 -26.61 -17.90 -7.81
N ASP A 280 -25.29 -17.99 -8.01
CA ASP A 280 -24.68 -18.69 -9.14
C ASP A 280 -23.60 -19.62 -8.57
N PRO A 281 -23.57 -20.91 -8.92
CA PRO A 281 -22.56 -21.85 -8.42
C PRO A 281 -21.11 -21.46 -8.78
N ARG A 282 -20.93 -20.61 -9.79
CA ARG A 282 -19.62 -20.07 -10.19
C ARG A 282 -19.21 -18.85 -9.34
N LYS A 283 -20.10 -18.30 -8.52
CA LYS A 283 -19.82 -17.16 -7.65
C LYS A 283 -18.98 -17.59 -6.45
N LEU A 284 -17.66 -17.60 -6.65
CA LEU A 284 -16.68 -17.87 -5.61
C LEU A 284 -16.54 -16.68 -4.67
N LEU A 285 -16.75 -16.84 -3.36
CA LEU A 285 -16.60 -15.76 -2.37
C LEU A 285 -15.47 -15.98 -1.36
N SER A 286 -14.97 -17.21 -1.24
CA SER A 286 -13.94 -17.58 -0.28
C SER A 286 -12.94 -18.55 -0.90
N LEU A 287 -11.65 -18.33 -0.64
CA LEU A 287 -10.56 -19.21 -1.04
C LEU A 287 -10.19 -20.23 0.05
N ALA A 288 -10.73 -20.12 1.26
CA ALA A 288 -10.38 -21.02 2.37
C ALA A 288 -10.49 -22.51 1.99
N PRO A 289 -11.57 -23.01 1.34
CA PRO A 289 -11.65 -24.41 0.93
C PRO A 289 -10.62 -24.81 -0.14
N TYR A 290 -10.15 -23.88 -0.96
CA TYR A 290 -9.14 -24.13 -1.99
C TYR A 290 -7.76 -24.21 -1.36
N ILE A 291 -7.45 -23.28 -0.46
CA ILE A 291 -6.22 -23.29 0.34
C ILE A 291 -6.10 -24.61 1.11
N ASP A 292 -7.16 -25.02 1.81
CA ASP A 292 -7.15 -26.26 2.60
C ASP A 292 -6.89 -27.51 1.73
N LYS A 293 -7.50 -27.58 0.54
CA LYS A 293 -7.27 -28.68 -0.42
C LYS A 293 -5.84 -28.70 -0.94
N LEU A 294 -5.28 -27.54 -1.32
CA LEU A 294 -3.90 -27.43 -1.81
C LEU A 294 -2.88 -27.79 -0.73
N GLU A 295 -3.09 -27.33 0.50
CA GLU A 295 -2.23 -27.64 1.65
C GLU A 295 -2.31 -29.14 2.02
N ALA A 296 -3.51 -29.74 1.98
CA ALA A 296 -3.70 -31.16 2.23
C ALA A 296 -3.03 -32.03 1.15
N GLU A 297 -3.12 -31.64 -0.13
CA GLU A 297 -2.43 -32.34 -1.23
C GLU A 297 -0.91 -32.22 -1.08
N ALA A 298 -0.40 -31.03 -0.74
CA ALA A 298 1.03 -30.81 -0.57
C ALA A 298 1.65 -31.69 0.52
N ALA A 299 0.90 -32.06 1.56
CA ALA A 299 1.39 -32.93 2.64
C ALA A 299 1.72 -34.37 2.18
N GLY A 300 1.15 -34.82 1.07
CA GLY A 300 1.38 -36.17 0.51
C GLY A 300 2.10 -36.21 -0.84
N ALA A 301 2.46 -35.04 -1.39
CA ALA A 301 3.12 -34.92 -2.69
C ALA A 301 4.66 -35.05 -2.57
N ASP A 302 5.34 -35.23 -3.70
CA ASP A 302 6.79 -35.07 -3.77
C ASP A 302 7.20 -33.62 -3.47
N THR A 303 8.46 -33.42 -3.06
CA THR A 303 8.93 -32.12 -2.56
C THR A 303 8.71 -30.97 -3.55
N ASP A 304 8.97 -31.17 -4.84
CA ASP A 304 8.87 -30.10 -5.84
C ASP A 304 7.40 -29.71 -6.06
N ARG A 305 6.52 -30.71 -6.21
CA ARG A 305 5.06 -30.46 -6.30
C ARG A 305 4.52 -29.81 -5.03
N ALA A 306 4.94 -30.30 -3.85
CA ALA A 306 4.51 -29.76 -2.56
C ALA A 306 4.94 -28.29 -2.38
N ILE A 307 6.16 -27.92 -2.77
CA ILE A 307 6.62 -26.52 -2.75
C ILE A 307 5.74 -25.66 -3.65
N ALA A 308 5.43 -26.12 -4.86
CA ALA A 308 4.62 -25.37 -5.81
C ALA A 308 3.17 -25.17 -5.30
N LEU A 309 2.53 -26.22 -4.78
CA LEU A 309 1.19 -26.15 -4.18
C LEU A 309 1.14 -25.21 -2.97
N LYS A 310 2.13 -25.31 -2.06
CA LYS A 310 2.22 -24.42 -0.89
C LYS A 310 2.52 -22.97 -1.28
N THR A 311 3.26 -22.74 -2.35
CA THR A 311 3.50 -21.39 -2.89
C THR A 311 2.20 -20.78 -3.42
N LEU A 312 1.40 -21.56 -4.17
CA LEU A 312 0.07 -21.14 -4.63
C LEU A 312 -0.87 -20.86 -3.45
N ALA A 313 -0.90 -21.73 -2.44
CA ALA A 313 -1.69 -21.54 -1.23
C ALA A 313 -1.27 -20.27 -0.45
N ALA A 314 0.04 -19.99 -0.35
CA ALA A 314 0.57 -18.77 0.23
C ALA A 314 0.13 -17.51 -0.55
N ALA A 315 0.13 -17.57 -1.89
CA ALA A 315 -0.38 -16.50 -2.73
C ALA A 315 -1.89 -16.24 -2.52
N MET A 316 -2.70 -17.31 -2.42
CA MET A 316 -4.13 -17.22 -2.09
C MET A 316 -4.38 -16.57 -0.72
N ARG A 317 -3.59 -16.96 0.29
CA ARG A 317 -3.66 -16.39 1.66
C ARG A 317 -3.24 -14.92 1.73
N ALA A 318 -2.28 -14.52 0.90
CA ALA A 318 -1.75 -13.17 0.85
C ALA A 318 -2.70 -12.18 0.16
N ASP A 319 -3.20 -12.56 -1.02
CA ASP A 319 -3.89 -11.63 -1.95
C ASP A 319 -5.42 -11.70 -1.85
N GLY A 320 -5.98 -12.87 -1.53
CA GLY A 320 -7.42 -13.10 -1.58
C GLY A 320 -7.96 -13.19 -3.02
N LEU A 321 -9.20 -12.78 -3.24
CA LEU A 321 -9.84 -12.83 -4.56
C LEU A 321 -9.59 -11.57 -5.39
N GLY A 322 -8.59 -10.74 -5.06
CA GLY A 322 -8.19 -9.61 -5.90
C GLY A 322 -6.68 -9.52 -6.03
N MET A 323 -6.16 -8.46 -6.67
CA MET A 323 -4.71 -8.28 -6.81
C MET A 323 -4.03 -7.94 -5.47
N GLY A 324 -4.79 -7.48 -4.49
CA GLY A 324 -4.32 -7.28 -3.13
C GLY A 324 -5.47 -6.82 -2.24
N TRP A 325 -5.15 -6.33 -1.05
CA TRP A 325 -6.11 -5.68 -0.18
C TRP A 325 -6.48 -4.29 -0.69
N ILE A 326 -7.63 -3.78 -0.27
CA ILE A 326 -8.14 -2.49 -0.71
C ILE A 326 -8.30 -1.53 0.46
N HIS A 327 -7.88 -0.29 0.27
CA HIS A 327 -7.98 0.77 1.26
C HIS A 327 -8.92 1.86 0.76
N PHE A 328 -10.07 1.99 1.40
CA PHE A 328 -10.93 3.16 1.22
C PHE A 328 -10.44 4.29 2.10
N ARG A 329 -10.70 5.52 1.67
CA ARG A 329 -10.38 6.71 2.45
C ARG A 329 -11.49 7.75 2.38
N VAL A 330 -11.81 8.33 3.53
CA VAL A 330 -12.70 9.49 3.72
C VAL A 330 -12.03 10.53 4.61
N ASN A 331 -12.44 11.79 4.45
CA ASN A 331 -12.12 12.85 5.40
C ASN A 331 -13.01 12.74 6.67
N SER A 332 -12.45 13.05 7.83
CA SER A 332 -13.16 13.02 9.12
C SER A 332 -14.45 13.86 9.12
N SER A 333 -14.47 15.00 8.43
CA SER A 333 -15.65 15.86 8.31
C SER A 333 -16.84 15.17 7.63
N GLN A 334 -16.58 14.30 6.64
CA GLN A 334 -17.63 13.54 5.95
C GLN A 334 -18.29 12.52 6.90
N LEU A 335 -17.49 11.87 7.76
CA LEU A 335 -18.00 10.99 8.81
C LEU A 335 -18.78 11.76 9.88
N HIS A 336 -18.29 12.93 10.29
CA HIS A 336 -18.98 13.80 11.25
C HIS A 336 -20.35 14.23 10.75
N ASN A 337 -20.45 14.64 9.49
CA ASN A 337 -21.72 15.01 8.87
C ASN A 337 -22.70 13.84 8.82
N ALA A 338 -22.21 12.63 8.55
CA ALA A 338 -23.03 11.42 8.54
C ALA A 338 -23.55 11.05 9.94
N ILE A 339 -22.69 11.08 10.95
CA ILE A 339 -23.04 10.63 12.31
C ILE A 339 -23.86 11.65 13.09
N ARG A 340 -23.67 12.96 12.86
CA ARG A 340 -24.43 14.04 13.53
C ARG A 340 -25.93 13.85 13.42
N ARG A 341 -26.42 13.53 12.21
CA ARG A 341 -27.85 13.26 11.94
C ARG A 341 -28.43 12.16 12.84
N ARG A 342 -27.58 11.27 13.37
CA ARG A 342 -27.99 10.14 14.20
C ARG A 342 -27.91 10.42 15.70
N ILE A 343 -26.91 11.19 16.13
CA ILE A 343 -26.52 11.31 17.55
C ILE A 343 -26.90 12.66 18.16
N ASP A 344 -27.12 13.67 17.32
CA ASP A 344 -27.45 15.04 17.73
C ASP A 344 -28.24 15.73 16.61
N PRO A 345 -29.52 15.38 16.44
CA PRO A 345 -30.38 15.96 15.39
C PRO A 345 -30.54 17.48 15.54
N ASP A 346 -30.44 17.99 16.76
CA ASP A 346 -30.61 19.41 17.11
C ASP A 346 -29.30 20.21 17.03
N ASN A 347 -28.18 19.57 16.65
CA ASN A 347 -26.86 20.17 16.43
C ASN A 347 -26.29 20.93 17.64
N THR A 348 -26.48 20.37 18.85
CA THR A 348 -26.04 20.93 20.14
C THR A 348 -24.77 20.30 20.71
N LEU A 349 -24.35 19.15 20.18
CA LEU A 349 -23.27 18.31 20.69
C LEU A 349 -21.96 18.60 19.94
N ASP A 350 -20.95 19.04 20.69
CA ASP A 350 -19.59 19.11 20.18
C ASP A 350 -19.00 17.69 20.09
N LEU A 351 -18.60 17.27 18.88
CA LEU A 351 -17.97 15.97 18.61
C LEU A 351 -16.61 15.81 19.29
N SER A 352 -15.96 16.92 19.67
CA SER A 352 -14.72 16.91 20.44
C SER A 352 -14.93 16.60 21.92
N SER A 353 -16.17 16.67 22.39
CA SER A 353 -16.51 16.57 23.81
C SER A 353 -16.51 15.12 24.32
N LYS A 354 -16.29 14.97 25.63
CA LYS A 354 -16.52 13.69 26.33
C LYS A 354 -17.97 13.20 26.21
N GLY A 355 -18.92 14.13 26.05
CA GLY A 355 -20.32 13.82 25.82
C GLY A 355 -20.52 13.04 24.52
N ALA A 356 -19.86 13.45 23.43
CA ALA A 356 -19.95 12.75 22.15
C ALA A 356 -19.41 11.32 22.22
N VAL A 357 -18.30 11.10 22.92
CA VAL A 357 -17.75 9.76 23.15
C VAL A 357 -18.73 8.89 23.95
N ALA A 358 -19.35 9.44 25.00
CA ALA A 358 -20.34 8.71 25.79
C ALA A 358 -21.59 8.33 24.98
N THR A 359 -22.13 9.26 24.18
CA THR A 359 -23.27 8.99 23.29
C THR A 359 -22.94 7.92 22.25
N LEU A 360 -21.76 8.00 21.62
CA LEU A 360 -21.31 7.00 20.64
C LEU A 360 -21.12 5.61 21.27
N ARG A 361 -20.59 5.55 22.50
CA ARG A 361 -20.47 4.30 23.26
C ARG A 361 -21.84 3.63 23.45
N GLU A 362 -22.85 4.40 23.87
CA GLU A 362 -24.20 3.87 24.04
C GLU A 362 -24.82 3.38 22.72
N LEU A 363 -24.54 4.08 21.62
CA LEU A 363 -25.02 3.69 20.30
C LEU A 363 -24.33 2.42 19.79
N LEU A 364 -23.02 2.31 19.96
CA LEU A 364 -22.24 1.12 19.62
C LEU A 364 -22.71 -0.13 20.39
N ALA A 365 -23.12 0.04 21.65
CA ALA A 365 -23.67 -1.05 22.45
C ALA A 365 -25.02 -1.55 21.94
N LYS A 366 -25.83 -0.67 21.33
CA LYS A 366 -27.23 -0.95 20.93
C LYS A 366 -27.41 -1.19 19.42
N VAL A 367 -26.39 -0.94 18.61
CA VAL A 367 -26.51 -1.01 17.15
C VAL A 367 -26.85 -2.44 16.70
N LYS A 368 -27.79 -2.54 15.76
CA LYS A 368 -28.18 -3.78 15.11
C LYS A 368 -27.84 -3.68 13.62
N PRO A 369 -27.21 -4.70 13.04
CA PRO A 369 -26.90 -4.70 11.60
C PRO A 369 -28.15 -4.51 10.75
N LEU A 370 -28.03 -3.67 9.72
CA LEU A 370 -29.00 -3.45 8.67
C LEU A 370 -28.60 -4.21 7.42
N ARG A 371 -29.60 -4.70 6.68
CA ARG A 371 -29.37 -5.24 5.34
C ARG A 371 -29.14 -4.09 4.37
N SER A 372 -28.00 -4.11 3.68
CA SER A 372 -27.65 -3.19 2.60
C SER A 372 -27.74 -3.88 1.24
N ASN A 373 -28.03 -3.11 0.20
CA ASN A 373 -28.03 -3.56 -1.19
C ASN A 373 -27.53 -2.44 -2.12
N PHE A 374 -27.35 -2.74 -3.41
CA PHE A 374 -26.93 -1.77 -4.40
C PHE A 374 -27.90 -0.59 -4.61
N ALA A 375 -29.19 -0.78 -4.36
CA ALA A 375 -30.15 0.32 -4.44
C ALA A 375 -29.90 1.36 -3.33
N ALA A 376 -29.66 0.91 -2.09
CA ALA A 376 -29.26 1.77 -0.98
C ALA A 376 -27.93 2.49 -1.27
N LEU A 377 -26.95 1.76 -1.84
CA LEU A 377 -25.67 2.34 -2.24
C LEU A 377 -25.82 3.48 -3.26
N ALA A 378 -26.68 3.30 -4.26
CA ALA A 378 -26.87 4.27 -5.34
C ALA A 378 -27.60 5.55 -4.90
N ILE A 379 -28.57 5.44 -3.99
CA ILE A 379 -29.34 6.61 -3.50
C ILE A 379 -28.69 7.32 -2.31
N GLU A 380 -27.74 6.67 -1.62
CA GLU A 380 -27.07 7.25 -0.46
C GLU A 380 -26.33 8.53 -0.87
N SER A 381 -26.56 9.63 -0.16
CA SER A 381 -26.00 10.96 -0.46
C SER A 381 -24.71 11.25 0.30
N SER A 382 -24.54 10.64 1.47
CA SER A 382 -23.35 10.79 2.29
C SER A 382 -22.21 9.93 1.75
N THR A 383 -21.12 10.56 1.32
CA THR A 383 -19.88 9.87 0.88
C THR A 383 -19.41 8.81 1.89
N ALA A 384 -19.38 9.13 3.19
CA ALA A 384 -18.92 8.21 4.22
C ALA A 384 -19.79 6.94 4.32
N ILE A 385 -21.12 7.09 4.48
CA ILE A 385 -22.07 5.96 4.50
C ILE A 385 -21.99 5.17 3.19
N ARG A 386 -21.90 5.85 2.04
CA ARG A 386 -21.78 5.23 0.72
C ARG A 386 -20.55 4.32 0.64
N GLN A 387 -19.41 4.73 1.19
CA GLN A 387 -18.22 3.88 1.24
C GLN A 387 -18.43 2.61 2.07
N PHE A 388 -19.03 2.70 3.26
CA PHE A 388 -19.33 1.49 4.05
C PHE A 388 -20.32 0.56 3.34
N LEU A 389 -21.31 1.12 2.64
CA LEU A 389 -22.22 0.33 1.80
C LEU A 389 -21.44 -0.39 0.69
N ALA A 390 -20.50 0.30 0.03
CA ALA A 390 -19.66 -0.30 -1.01
C ALA A 390 -18.79 -1.44 -0.45
N MET A 391 -18.16 -1.24 0.71
CA MET A 391 -17.42 -2.29 1.43
C MET A 391 -18.31 -3.49 1.72
N ALA A 392 -19.53 -3.28 2.23
CA ALA A 392 -20.47 -4.36 2.50
C ALA A 392 -20.85 -5.13 1.22
N GLN A 393 -21.08 -4.43 0.09
CA GLN A 393 -21.36 -5.11 -1.17
C GLN A 393 -20.14 -5.89 -1.70
N ILE A 394 -18.92 -5.37 -1.54
CA ILE A 394 -17.69 -6.09 -1.89
C ILE A 394 -17.56 -7.37 -1.06
N LEU A 395 -17.72 -7.27 0.26
CA LEU A 395 -17.59 -8.41 1.18
C LEU A 395 -18.67 -9.47 0.94
N HIS A 396 -19.91 -9.07 0.69
CA HIS A 396 -21.01 -10.01 0.48
C HIS A 396 -21.03 -10.67 -0.90
N HIS A 397 -20.47 -10.03 -1.92
CA HIS A 397 -20.71 -10.43 -3.32
C HIS A 397 -19.46 -10.60 -4.17
N ILE A 398 -18.28 -10.20 -3.69
CA ILE A 398 -17.04 -10.27 -4.47
C ILE A 398 -15.95 -11.03 -3.72
N ASP A 399 -15.65 -10.67 -2.48
CA ASP A 399 -14.57 -11.28 -1.69
C ASP A 399 -14.91 -11.22 -0.20
N ALA A 400 -15.34 -12.35 0.37
CA ALA A 400 -15.75 -12.43 1.77
C ALA A 400 -14.57 -12.63 2.73
N ASP A 401 -13.40 -13.00 2.21
CA ASP A 401 -12.24 -13.36 3.03
C ASP A 401 -11.38 -12.13 3.33
N ALA A 402 -11.05 -11.34 2.29
CA ALA A 402 -10.07 -10.28 2.38
C ALA A 402 -10.55 -9.09 3.24
N PRO A 403 -9.74 -8.62 4.20
CA PRO A 403 -10.10 -7.44 4.97
C PRO A 403 -10.02 -6.17 4.12
N ILE A 404 -10.82 -5.17 4.51
CA ILE A 404 -10.82 -3.84 3.91
C ILE A 404 -10.32 -2.83 4.93
N ARG A 405 -9.46 -1.91 4.52
CA ARG A 405 -9.04 -0.78 5.38
C ARG A 405 -9.96 0.41 5.14
N MET A 406 -10.46 1.01 6.22
CA MET A 406 -11.07 2.34 6.22
C MET A 406 -10.07 3.35 6.81
N LEU A 407 -9.44 4.12 5.94
CA LEU A 407 -8.54 5.22 6.31
C LEU A 407 -9.36 6.49 6.57
N ILE A 408 -9.06 7.19 7.65
CA ILE A 408 -9.76 8.43 8.02
C ILE A 408 -8.75 9.56 8.04
N ALA A 409 -8.78 10.39 6.99
CA ALA A 409 -7.94 11.59 6.86
C ALA A 409 -8.35 12.68 7.85
N GLU A 410 -7.39 13.53 8.21
CA GLU A 410 -7.58 14.63 9.18
C GLU A 410 -8.28 14.18 10.48
N CYS A 411 -7.84 13.04 11.04
CA CYS A 411 -8.47 12.46 12.21
C CYS A 411 -7.88 13.02 13.52
N GLU A 412 -8.62 13.94 14.16
CA GLU A 412 -8.15 14.63 15.37
C GLU A 412 -8.84 14.18 16.66
N GLN A 413 -9.92 13.39 16.57
CA GLN A 413 -10.81 13.08 17.69
C GLN A 413 -11.18 11.59 17.77
N PRO A 414 -11.16 10.95 18.95
CA PRO A 414 -11.54 9.53 19.12
C PRO A 414 -12.98 9.23 18.69
N SER A 415 -13.88 10.21 18.84
CA SER A 415 -15.28 10.11 18.42
C SER A 415 -15.42 9.79 16.92
N THR A 416 -14.50 10.27 16.07
CA THR A 416 -14.46 9.95 14.64
C THR A 416 -14.27 8.45 14.40
N ILE A 417 -13.40 7.81 15.19
CA ILE A 417 -13.14 6.37 15.09
C ILE A 417 -14.33 5.57 15.59
N LEU A 418 -14.94 5.97 16.71
CA LEU A 418 -16.14 5.32 17.22
C LEU A 418 -17.32 5.46 16.25
N ALA A 419 -17.45 6.60 15.56
CA ALA A 419 -18.45 6.79 14.51
C ALA A 419 -18.22 5.86 13.31
N SER A 420 -16.95 5.69 12.90
CA SER A 420 -16.58 4.74 11.85
C SER A 420 -16.90 3.30 12.25
N LEU A 421 -16.58 2.90 13.49
CA LEU A 421 -16.95 1.57 14.01
C LEU A 421 -18.47 1.39 14.09
N TYR A 422 -19.21 2.45 14.41
CA TYR A 422 -20.68 2.40 14.40
C TYR A 422 -21.20 2.05 13.01
N PHE A 423 -20.68 2.67 11.95
CA PHE A 423 -21.10 2.33 10.58
C PHE A 423 -20.66 0.93 10.16
N ALA A 424 -19.44 0.50 10.50
CA ALA A 424 -19.00 -0.87 10.24
C ALA A 424 -19.95 -1.90 10.87
N LYS A 425 -20.33 -1.70 12.13
CA LYS A 425 -21.27 -2.58 12.85
C LYS A 425 -22.72 -2.43 12.36
N LEU A 426 -23.12 -1.22 11.95
CA LEU A 426 -24.44 -0.98 11.35
C LEU A 426 -24.62 -1.77 10.05
N PHE A 427 -23.55 -2.01 9.30
CA PHE A 427 -23.60 -2.80 8.07
C PHE A 427 -23.09 -4.24 8.23
N GLY A 428 -22.77 -4.66 9.45
CA GLY A 428 -22.37 -6.04 9.78
C GLY A 428 -21.05 -6.47 9.15
N ILE A 429 -20.08 -5.54 9.08
CA ILE A 429 -18.76 -5.77 8.47
C ILE A 429 -17.59 -5.43 9.41
N GLU A 430 -17.87 -5.23 10.69
CA GLU A 430 -16.88 -4.88 11.71
C GLU A 430 -15.81 -5.96 11.91
N ASP A 431 -16.11 -7.21 11.57
CA ASP A 431 -15.17 -8.33 11.64
C ASP A 431 -14.19 -8.36 10.45
N LYS A 432 -14.43 -7.54 9.41
CA LYS A 432 -13.62 -7.48 8.18
C LYS A 432 -13.03 -6.10 7.88
N VAL A 433 -13.56 -5.03 8.49
CA VAL A 433 -13.09 -3.66 8.26
C VAL A 433 -12.10 -3.22 9.34
N ASP A 434 -10.89 -2.87 8.92
CA ASP A 434 -9.88 -2.25 9.77
C ASP A 434 -9.98 -0.71 9.71
N VAL A 435 -10.40 -0.06 10.79
CA VAL A 435 -10.50 1.40 10.89
C VAL A 435 -9.16 1.99 11.33
N SER A 436 -8.65 2.95 10.57
CA SER A 436 -7.31 3.52 10.77
C SER A 436 -7.34 5.06 10.76
N PRO A 437 -7.10 5.74 11.90
CA PRO A 437 -6.93 7.18 11.93
C PRO A 437 -5.61 7.57 11.26
N LEU A 438 -5.66 8.63 10.44
CA LEU A 438 -4.49 9.27 9.87
C LEU A 438 -4.07 10.48 10.71
N PHE A 439 -2.87 10.40 11.26
CA PHE A 439 -2.21 11.50 11.97
C PHE A 439 -1.28 12.25 11.02
N GLU A 440 -1.72 13.42 10.57
CA GLU A 440 -1.00 14.25 9.60
C GLU A 440 -1.12 15.77 9.83
N THR A 441 -2.08 16.22 10.64
CA THR A 441 -2.23 17.63 11.01
C THR A 441 -1.35 17.97 12.22
N GLU A 442 -1.05 19.26 12.39
CA GLU A 442 -0.34 19.77 13.58
C GLU A 442 -1.04 19.35 14.88
N SER A 443 -2.36 19.58 14.96
CA SER A 443 -3.18 19.21 16.12
C SER A 443 -3.17 17.71 16.38
N ALA A 444 -3.30 16.88 15.34
CA ALA A 444 -3.27 15.42 15.47
C ALA A 444 -1.92 14.94 16.02
N LEU A 445 -0.81 15.56 15.61
CA LEU A 445 0.53 15.19 16.08
C LEU A 445 0.80 15.68 17.51
N GLU A 446 0.36 16.89 17.85
CA GLU A 446 0.52 17.45 19.20
C GLU A 446 -0.34 16.68 20.23
N HIS A 447 -1.56 16.33 19.84
CA HIS A 447 -2.57 15.76 20.73
C HIS A 447 -2.76 14.24 20.58
N GLY A 448 -2.08 13.61 19.63
CA GLY A 448 -2.25 12.19 19.30
C GLY A 448 -2.03 11.24 20.48
N GLY A 449 -1.15 11.59 21.42
CA GLY A 449 -1.01 10.82 22.67
C GLY A 449 -2.30 10.78 23.50
N ARG A 450 -2.99 11.91 23.66
CA ARG A 450 -4.26 11.98 24.40
C ARG A 450 -5.40 11.31 23.63
N PHE A 451 -5.39 11.43 22.30
CA PHE A 451 -6.30 10.69 21.42
C PHE A 451 -6.19 9.18 21.68
N LEU A 452 -4.96 8.64 21.68
CA LEU A 452 -4.71 7.21 21.87
C LEU A 452 -5.10 6.75 23.28
N ASP A 453 -4.77 7.53 24.31
CA ASP A 453 -5.18 7.25 25.68
C ASP A 453 -6.71 7.14 25.82
N ALA A 454 -7.46 8.04 25.16
CA ALA A 454 -8.92 8.04 25.21
C ALA A 454 -9.53 6.91 24.38
N LEU A 455 -9.08 6.70 23.14
CA LEU A 455 -9.61 5.67 22.24
C LEU A 455 -9.39 4.26 22.80
N LEU A 456 -8.18 3.95 23.26
CA LEU A 456 -7.83 2.60 23.71
C LEU A 456 -8.43 2.26 25.08
N ALA A 457 -8.97 3.25 25.81
CA ALA A 457 -9.72 3.02 27.04
C ALA A 457 -11.18 2.57 26.77
N GLU A 458 -11.67 2.71 25.54
CA GLU A 458 -13.04 2.30 25.19
C GLU A 458 -13.13 0.78 25.00
N GLU A 459 -13.92 0.11 25.86
CA GLU A 459 -14.11 -1.35 25.82
C GLU A 459 -14.56 -1.86 24.44
N SER A 460 -15.51 -1.16 23.81
CA SER A 460 -15.97 -1.52 22.46
C SER A 460 -14.86 -1.45 21.40
N TYR A 461 -13.87 -0.57 21.57
CA TYR A 461 -12.72 -0.51 20.68
C TYR A 461 -11.73 -1.64 20.97
N GLN A 462 -11.54 -1.99 22.25
CA GLN A 462 -10.69 -3.11 22.65
C GLN A 462 -11.23 -4.44 22.11
N ASP A 463 -12.53 -4.68 22.22
CA ASP A 463 -13.19 -5.88 21.71
C ASP A 463 -13.05 -5.99 20.19
N TYR A 464 -13.32 -4.88 19.50
CA TYR A 464 -13.10 -4.76 18.06
C TYR A 464 -11.66 -5.08 17.67
N ALA A 465 -10.67 -4.48 18.33
CA ALA A 465 -9.26 -4.67 18.03
C ALA A 465 -8.82 -6.14 18.26
N ARG A 466 -9.35 -6.80 19.30
CA ARG A 466 -9.13 -8.24 19.56
C ARG A 466 -9.80 -9.12 18.52
N GLN A 467 -11.04 -8.82 18.12
CA GLN A 467 -11.74 -9.54 17.06
C GLN A 467 -10.98 -9.47 15.72
N ARG A 468 -10.41 -8.30 15.41
CA ARG A 468 -9.56 -8.10 14.22
C ARG A 468 -8.16 -8.70 14.36
N GLY A 469 -7.71 -8.95 15.59
CA GLY A 469 -6.34 -9.38 15.92
C GLY A 469 -5.27 -8.28 15.76
N ARG A 470 -5.70 -7.06 15.44
CA ARG A 470 -4.85 -5.89 15.23
C ARG A 470 -5.59 -4.59 15.45
N LEU A 471 -4.86 -3.56 15.85
CA LEU A 471 -5.29 -2.16 15.76
C LEU A 471 -4.38 -1.42 14.80
N CYS A 472 -4.91 -0.38 14.18
CA CYS A 472 -4.35 0.16 12.96
C CYS A 472 -4.27 1.68 13.07
N ILE A 473 -3.13 2.26 12.74
CA ILE A 473 -2.95 3.71 12.60
C ILE A 473 -2.22 4.03 11.30
N GLN A 474 -2.43 5.23 10.80
CA GLN A 474 -1.70 5.77 9.66
C GLN A 474 -0.99 7.07 10.06
N THR A 475 0.19 7.31 9.51
CA THR A 475 0.93 8.57 9.71
C THR A 475 1.33 9.18 8.36
N GLY A 476 1.02 10.46 8.18
CA GLY A 476 1.20 11.18 6.91
C GLY A 476 2.45 12.07 6.95
N PHE A 477 3.55 11.63 6.37
CA PHE A 477 4.82 12.37 6.43
C PHE A 477 4.83 13.63 5.56
N SER A 478 4.19 13.57 4.38
CA SER A 478 4.15 14.68 3.43
C SER A 478 3.33 15.85 3.97
N ASP A 479 2.10 15.57 4.41
CA ASP A 479 1.21 16.60 4.94
C ASP A 479 1.72 17.15 6.27
N ALA A 480 2.18 16.30 7.20
CA ALA A 480 2.82 16.76 8.43
C ALA A 480 4.04 17.64 8.15
N GLY A 481 4.90 17.22 7.21
CA GLY A 481 6.07 17.99 6.80
C GLY A 481 5.73 19.33 6.18
N ARG A 482 4.61 19.42 5.44
CA ARG A 482 4.09 20.68 4.87
C ARG A 482 3.70 21.68 5.96
N PHE A 483 3.12 21.21 7.08
CA PHE A 483 2.64 22.09 8.14
C PHE A 483 3.75 22.54 9.11
N VAL A 484 4.58 21.61 9.60
CA VAL A 484 5.53 21.89 10.69
C VAL A 484 7.01 21.70 10.32
N GLY A 485 7.29 21.38 9.05
CA GLY A 485 8.61 21.03 8.55
C GLY A 485 8.95 19.54 8.72
N GLN A 486 9.75 19.00 7.80
CA GLN A 486 9.99 17.55 7.71
C GLN A 486 10.66 16.97 8.96
N ILE A 487 11.64 17.66 9.54
CA ILE A 487 12.38 17.18 10.72
C ILE A 487 11.47 17.15 11.96
N PRO A 488 10.78 18.26 12.34
CA PRO A 488 9.80 18.24 13.43
C PRO A 488 8.70 17.19 13.24
N ALA A 489 8.14 17.08 12.02
CA ALA A 489 7.11 16.09 11.69
C ALA A 489 7.58 14.65 11.97
N SER A 490 8.77 14.31 11.50
CA SER A 490 9.37 12.98 11.69
C SER A 490 9.54 12.63 13.18
N LEU A 491 10.02 13.58 13.99
CA LEU A 491 10.20 13.41 15.43
C LEU A 491 8.86 13.35 16.19
N ALA A 492 7.82 14.03 15.70
CA ALA A 492 6.48 13.97 16.29
C ALA A 492 5.82 12.62 16.00
N ILE A 493 5.92 12.13 14.75
CA ILE A 493 5.43 10.81 14.35
C ILE A 493 6.15 9.70 15.12
N GLU A 494 7.48 9.74 15.24
CA GLU A 494 8.24 8.77 16.04
C GLU A 494 7.71 8.75 17.49
N ARG A 495 7.54 9.92 18.12
CA ARG A 495 6.97 10.02 19.48
C ARG A 495 5.56 9.44 19.56
N LEU A 496 4.69 9.71 18.58
CA LEU A 496 3.34 9.17 18.51
C LEU A 496 3.34 7.64 18.47
N GLN A 497 4.20 7.02 17.64
CA GLN A 497 4.35 5.56 17.57
C GLN A 497 4.80 4.97 18.92
N GLY A 498 5.73 5.64 19.60
CA GLY A 498 6.13 5.23 20.96
C GLY A 498 5.01 5.36 21.99
N ARG A 499 4.16 6.40 21.87
CA ARG A 499 2.97 6.60 22.71
C ARG A 499 1.92 5.54 22.45
N LEU A 500 1.76 5.08 21.20
CA LEU A 500 0.88 3.97 20.87
C LEU A 500 1.25 2.69 21.63
N ALA A 501 2.53 2.29 21.60
CA ALA A 501 2.99 1.12 22.34
C ALA A 501 2.69 1.23 23.85
N GLN A 502 2.88 2.41 24.45
CA GLN A 502 2.56 2.66 25.86
C GLN A 502 1.06 2.55 26.14
N ALA A 503 0.23 3.17 25.29
CA ALA A 503 -1.22 3.18 25.45
C ALA A 503 -1.82 1.78 25.27
N MET A 504 -1.30 0.97 24.33
CA MET A 504 -1.67 -0.43 24.18
C MET A 504 -1.36 -1.25 25.43
N ALA A 505 -0.13 -1.16 25.95
CA ALA A 505 0.27 -1.88 27.16
C ALA A 505 -0.58 -1.48 28.37
N LYS A 506 -0.83 -0.18 28.55
CA LYS A 506 -1.67 0.36 29.63
C LYS A 506 -3.11 -0.17 29.60
N ASN A 507 -3.64 -0.48 28.41
CA ASN A 507 -5.01 -0.96 28.22
C ASN A 507 -5.10 -2.49 28.00
N GLY A 508 -4.01 -3.24 28.26
CA GLY A 508 -4.03 -4.70 28.15
C GLY A 508 -4.25 -5.22 26.72
N LEU A 509 -3.73 -4.50 25.72
CA LEU A 509 -3.81 -4.83 24.29
C LEU A 509 -2.49 -5.37 23.74
N THR A 510 -1.69 -6.05 24.57
CA THR A 510 -0.40 -6.61 24.15
C THR A 510 -0.53 -7.89 23.32
N ASP A 511 -1.70 -8.53 23.39
CA ASP A 511 -2.14 -9.66 22.57
C ASP A 511 -2.53 -9.25 21.13
N VAL A 512 -2.78 -7.97 20.89
CA VAL A 512 -3.20 -7.39 19.62
C VAL A 512 -1.99 -6.83 18.87
N ALA A 513 -1.91 -7.04 17.55
CA ALA A 513 -0.84 -6.45 16.75
C ALA A 513 -1.04 -4.94 16.52
N ALA A 514 0.05 -4.19 16.47
CA ALA A 514 0.08 -2.80 16.06
C ALA A 514 0.42 -2.71 14.56
N LEU A 515 -0.57 -2.42 13.74
CA LEU A 515 -0.37 -2.13 12.33
C LEU A 515 -0.15 -0.63 12.14
N ILE A 516 1.00 -0.26 11.57
CA ILE A 516 1.39 1.15 11.38
C ILE A 516 1.65 1.39 9.90
N PHE A 517 0.73 2.12 9.26
CA PHE A 517 0.84 2.53 7.87
C PHE A 517 1.51 3.90 7.76
N ASN A 518 2.75 3.91 7.27
CA ASN A 518 3.49 5.13 7.00
C ASN A 518 3.28 5.55 5.55
N THR A 519 2.56 6.66 5.34
CA THR A 519 2.33 7.21 4.01
C THR A 519 3.31 8.33 3.68
N HIS A 520 3.82 8.23 2.46
CA HIS A 520 4.78 9.14 1.86
C HIS A 520 4.13 10.04 0.81
N GLY A 521 4.86 11.09 0.46
CA GLY A 521 4.54 12.08 -0.58
C GLY A 521 5.70 13.04 -0.80
N GLU A 522 6.50 13.22 0.26
CA GLU A 522 7.80 13.86 0.22
C GLU A 522 8.87 13.00 -0.50
N SER A 523 9.98 13.63 -0.88
CA SER A 523 10.99 13.06 -1.77
C SER A 523 11.69 11.81 -1.23
N MET A 524 12.00 11.75 0.06
CA MET A 524 12.69 10.64 0.70
C MET A 524 11.88 9.35 0.60
N GLY A 525 10.57 9.43 0.85
CA GLY A 525 9.62 8.32 0.76
C GLY A 525 9.32 7.87 -0.67
N ARG A 526 9.41 8.79 -1.65
CA ARG A 526 9.24 8.50 -3.09
C ARG A 526 10.47 7.85 -3.75
N GLY A 527 11.49 7.47 -2.97
CA GLY A 527 12.67 6.75 -3.47
C GLY A 527 13.93 7.61 -3.61
N ALA A 528 13.89 8.88 -3.21
CA ALA A 528 15.05 9.77 -3.19
C ALA A 528 15.69 9.88 -1.78
N HIS A 529 15.51 8.88 -0.92
CA HIS A 529 16.14 8.89 0.40
C HIS A 529 17.68 8.96 0.26
N PRO A 530 18.36 9.93 0.89
CA PRO A 530 19.79 10.16 0.67
C PRO A 530 20.68 9.04 1.21
N GLY A 531 20.22 8.33 2.25
CA GLY A 531 20.92 7.19 2.86
C GLY A 531 20.67 5.82 2.19
N GLY A 532 19.89 5.77 1.11
CA GLY A 532 19.57 4.53 0.40
C GLY A 532 18.30 3.83 0.90
N PHE A 533 18.09 2.60 0.42
CA PHE A 533 16.81 1.90 0.58
C PHE A 533 16.57 1.36 2.00
N GLU A 534 17.61 0.89 2.70
CA GLU A 534 17.47 0.49 4.10
C GLU A 534 17.00 1.66 4.95
N ASP A 535 17.63 2.81 4.81
CA ASP A 535 17.23 4.01 5.55
C ASP A 535 15.82 4.46 5.16
N ARG A 536 15.44 4.39 3.86
CA ARG A 536 14.06 4.63 3.40
C ARG A 536 13.02 3.82 4.20
N LEU A 537 13.32 2.55 4.51
CA LEU A 537 12.43 1.68 5.28
C LEU A 537 12.53 1.90 6.79
N ALA A 538 13.69 2.33 7.28
CA ALA A 538 13.98 2.46 8.70
C ALA A 538 13.44 3.77 9.27
N TRP A 539 13.59 4.90 8.58
CA TRP A 539 13.24 6.21 9.13
C TRP A 539 11.75 6.40 9.48
N PRO A 540 10.75 5.84 8.74
CA PRO A 540 9.34 6.06 9.05
C PRO A 540 8.90 5.26 10.28
N LEU A 541 9.55 4.13 10.53
CA LEU A 541 9.37 3.31 11.72
C LEU A 541 10.73 3.01 12.33
N SER A 542 11.25 4.01 13.05
CA SER A 542 12.64 4.04 13.52
C SER A 542 13.00 2.85 14.42
N PRO A 543 14.31 2.53 14.57
CA PRO A 543 14.75 1.56 15.55
C PRO A 543 14.30 1.91 16.99
N TRP A 544 14.13 3.19 17.32
CA TRP A 544 13.59 3.60 18.62
C TRP A 544 12.12 3.20 18.75
N ALA A 545 11.29 3.48 17.75
CA ALA A 545 9.88 3.13 17.75
C ALA A 545 9.70 1.60 17.81
N ARG A 546 10.40 0.85 16.96
CA ARG A 546 10.37 -0.63 16.95
C ARG A 546 10.70 -1.23 18.32
N ARG A 547 11.73 -0.70 19.00
CA ARG A 547 12.09 -1.15 20.36
C ARG A 547 11.01 -0.90 21.39
N ARG A 548 10.16 0.13 21.23
CA ARG A 548 9.04 0.38 22.16
C ARG A 548 8.03 -0.75 22.12
N PHE A 549 7.63 -1.19 20.94
CA PHE A 549 6.71 -2.32 20.76
C PHE A 549 7.34 -3.65 21.21
N ALA A 550 8.59 -3.91 20.82
CA ALA A 550 9.28 -5.13 21.22
C ALA A 550 9.44 -5.27 22.75
N ARG A 551 9.70 -4.18 23.47
CA ARG A 551 9.77 -4.17 24.94
C ARG A 551 8.41 -4.36 25.61
N ALA A 552 7.33 -3.94 24.94
CA ALA A 552 5.97 -4.11 25.43
C ALA A 552 5.38 -5.49 25.07
N GLY A 553 6.13 -6.35 24.37
CA GLY A 553 5.62 -7.64 23.87
C GLY A 553 4.57 -7.49 22.78
N ILE A 554 4.48 -6.31 22.13
CA ILE A 554 3.48 -6.03 21.09
C ILE A 554 4.06 -6.39 19.73
N ARG A 555 3.32 -7.21 18.98
CA ARG A 555 3.65 -7.55 17.59
C ARG A 555 3.44 -6.34 16.67
N LEU A 556 4.42 -6.01 15.84
CA LEU A 556 4.33 -4.96 14.82
C LEU A 556 3.96 -5.54 13.46
N GLU A 557 3.06 -4.88 12.74
CA GLU A 557 2.75 -5.09 11.32
C GLU A 557 3.09 -3.79 10.56
N PRO A 558 4.33 -3.61 10.07
CA PRO A 558 4.72 -2.38 9.40
C PRO A 558 4.15 -2.31 7.98
N GLU A 559 3.66 -1.14 7.60
CA GLU A 559 3.06 -0.90 6.29
C GLU A 559 3.60 0.42 5.72
N VAL A 560 3.89 0.45 4.41
CA VAL A 560 4.50 1.62 3.75
C VAL A 560 3.92 1.83 2.36
N SER A 561 3.75 3.10 1.97
CA SER A 561 3.25 3.44 0.64
C SER A 561 4.37 3.44 -0.41
N PHE A 562 4.03 2.96 -1.61
CA PHE A 562 4.73 3.22 -2.85
C PHE A 562 3.78 4.01 -3.75
N GLN A 563 4.16 5.24 -4.07
CA GLN A 563 3.30 6.19 -4.75
C GLN A 563 3.45 6.12 -6.27
N GLY A 564 2.37 6.40 -6.99
CA GLY A 564 2.31 6.37 -8.45
C GLY A 564 3.44 7.15 -9.12
N GLY A 565 3.83 6.69 -10.31
CA GLY A 565 5.07 7.12 -10.96
C GLY A 565 6.30 6.56 -10.24
N ASP A 566 7.16 7.42 -9.70
CA ASP A 566 8.47 7.09 -9.15
C ASP A 566 8.46 5.97 -8.09
N GLY A 567 7.40 5.82 -7.28
CA GLY A 567 7.32 4.73 -6.31
C GLY A 567 7.13 3.36 -6.96
N TYR A 568 6.43 3.30 -8.10
CA TYR A 568 6.19 2.06 -8.85
C TYR A 568 7.43 1.56 -9.59
N LEU A 569 8.43 2.41 -9.83
CA LEU A 569 9.71 2.02 -10.45
C LEU A 569 10.41 0.87 -9.72
N HIS A 570 10.25 0.77 -8.39
CA HIS A 570 10.79 -0.35 -7.59
C HIS A 570 10.19 -1.71 -7.96
N PHE A 571 9.06 -1.70 -8.68
CA PHE A 571 8.31 -2.87 -9.13
C PHE A 571 8.04 -2.82 -10.64
N ALA A 572 8.76 -1.99 -11.39
CA ALA A 572 8.49 -1.78 -12.81
C ALA A 572 8.86 -2.99 -13.67
N THR A 573 9.83 -3.81 -13.24
CA THR A 573 10.18 -5.09 -13.87
C THR A 573 10.21 -6.22 -12.82
N PRO A 574 10.14 -7.50 -13.23
CA PRO A 574 10.26 -8.64 -12.32
C PRO A 574 11.56 -8.63 -11.48
N GLU A 575 12.69 -8.26 -12.07
CA GLU A 575 14.00 -8.23 -11.40
C GLU A 575 14.05 -7.12 -10.35
N LEU A 576 13.54 -5.93 -10.67
CA LEU A 576 13.45 -4.82 -9.73
C LEU A 576 12.51 -5.16 -8.56
N ALA A 577 11.37 -5.79 -8.84
CA ALA A 577 10.44 -6.23 -7.81
C ALA A 577 11.07 -7.26 -6.87
N GLN A 578 11.79 -8.25 -7.41
CA GLN A 578 12.50 -9.25 -6.61
C GLN A 578 13.58 -8.60 -5.75
N ALA A 579 14.41 -7.74 -6.33
CA ALA A 579 15.46 -7.04 -5.60
C ALA A 579 14.87 -6.19 -4.46
N THR A 580 13.81 -5.42 -4.74
CA THR A 580 13.08 -4.61 -3.78
C THR A 580 12.56 -5.44 -2.60
N LEU A 581 11.80 -6.51 -2.86
CA LEU A 581 11.25 -7.35 -1.78
C LEU A 581 12.36 -8.07 -1.00
N THR A 582 13.43 -8.50 -1.68
CA THR A 582 14.57 -9.14 -1.01
C THR A 582 15.27 -8.16 -0.06
N ARG A 583 15.48 -6.91 -0.47
CA ARG A 583 16.02 -5.88 0.43
C ARG A 583 15.10 -5.66 1.63
N ILE A 584 13.78 -5.57 1.43
CA ILE A 584 12.81 -5.46 2.53
C ILE A 584 12.92 -6.65 3.50
N ALA A 585 13.02 -7.88 3.00
CA ALA A 585 13.19 -9.07 3.83
C ALA A 585 14.50 -9.05 4.64
N CYS A 586 15.62 -8.68 4.02
CA CYS A 586 16.91 -8.57 4.72
C CYS A 586 16.88 -7.48 5.80
N THR A 587 16.36 -6.30 5.46
CA THR A 587 16.34 -5.13 6.32
C THR A 587 15.40 -5.32 7.52
N SER A 588 14.18 -5.80 7.30
CA SER A 588 13.20 -6.08 8.39
C SER A 588 13.69 -7.09 9.44
N ARG A 589 14.69 -7.90 9.07
CA ARG A 589 15.26 -8.97 9.90
C ARG A 589 16.62 -8.58 10.50
N HIS A 590 17.03 -7.32 10.37
CA HIS A 590 18.31 -6.85 10.88
C HIS A 590 18.37 -6.97 12.43
N PRO A 591 19.44 -7.55 13.02
CA PRO A 591 19.55 -7.79 14.46
C PRO A 591 19.39 -6.53 15.32
N ASN A 592 19.86 -5.38 14.82
CA ASN A 592 19.74 -4.08 15.49
C ASN A 592 18.28 -3.65 15.73
N TRP A 593 17.32 -4.24 15.02
CA TRP A 593 15.90 -3.90 15.12
C TRP A 593 15.16 -4.84 16.09
N ARG A 594 15.77 -5.98 16.45
CA ARG A 594 15.23 -6.97 17.40
C ARG A 594 15.86 -6.92 18.79
N ARG A 595 17.03 -6.30 18.98
CA ARG A 595 17.74 -6.32 20.27
C ARG A 595 16.96 -5.58 21.37
N GLN A 596 16.35 -6.37 22.25
CA GLN A 596 16.04 -6.01 23.62
C GLN A 596 17.38 -5.82 24.36
N ARG A 597 17.79 -4.58 24.58
CA ARG A 597 18.68 -4.26 25.72
C ARG A 597 17.92 -3.36 26.66
#